data_AF-A0A961B1N1-F1
#
_entry.id   AF-A0A961B1N1-F1
#
_cell.length_a   1.000
_cell.length_b   1.000
_cell.length_c   1.000
_cell.angle_alpha   90.00
_cell.angle_beta   90.00
_cell.angle_gamma   90.00
#
_symmetry.space_group_name_H-M   'P 1'
#
loop_
_entity.id
_entity.type
_entity.pdbx_description
1 polymer ?
#
loop_
_entity_poly.entity_id
_entity_poly.type
_entity_poly.pdbx_seq_one_letter_code
_entity_poly.pdbx_strand_id
1 'polypeptide(L)'
;MTRLTLTSFSRLGALLVSAAITAPIFADPPAPDWIWTSQGDRSSAAGVVIERSVTVDGKVDRATLRATADFAGLKVSLNGTPLLALDPYDPPAEIEVTRLLKSGENTLSVVAQGVVGPSAIALSLEIARANEAPIHLLTDASWKTVTGEAVGQFGRVEPRRWALNRLPEISPFAEYNQWKEALNGDPAAGPGTKPGDAQLSPLPPGFEIEKIRDAQEGEDSWVSLAIDPKGRLIIAKEQKGLLRLTLSDNGREVIAAETIEDTLQECRGIEWMGGALYAHANRGKALYRLRDTTGDDRFDEITLLQATEGGTGHGRNDLAVGPDGALHAITGDDVQVPDGAPRRARPESGAPKELGHWIRWTEKPDGSGTWEAMTRGLRNPYGIDFNADGEPFTYDADNEGDVGLP
;
A
#
# COMPACT_ATOMS: atom_id res chain seq x y z
N MET A 1 -15.63 39.95 -59.71
CA MET A 1 -17.02 39.83 -59.23
C MET A 1 -17.04 38.61 -58.33
N THR A 2 -17.30 38.63 -57.03
CA THR A 2 -18.19 39.49 -56.25
C THR A 2 -17.68 39.46 -54.79
N ARG A 3 -17.67 40.61 -54.11
CA ARG A 3 -17.40 40.75 -52.67
C ARG A 3 -18.54 40.12 -51.88
N LEU A 4 -18.25 39.49 -50.74
CA LEU A 4 -19.16 39.51 -49.61
C LEU A 4 -18.39 39.81 -48.31
N THR A 5 -19.00 40.73 -47.58
CA THR A 5 -18.53 41.56 -46.48
C THR A 5 -18.52 40.83 -45.14
N LEU A 6 -17.51 41.15 -44.33
CA LEU A 6 -17.48 40.86 -42.89
C LEU A 6 -18.62 41.61 -42.18
N THR A 7 -19.34 40.91 -41.31
CA THR A 7 -20.04 41.50 -40.17
C THR A 7 -19.43 40.98 -38.88
N SER A 8 -18.92 41.93 -38.11
CA SER A 8 -18.32 41.80 -36.80
C SER A 8 -19.33 41.32 -35.75
N PHE A 9 -19.02 40.22 -35.06
CA PHE A 9 -19.53 39.95 -33.72
C PHE A 9 -18.41 40.20 -32.72
N SER A 10 -18.49 41.33 -32.03
CA SER A 10 -17.74 41.63 -30.83
C SER A 10 -18.08 40.62 -29.73
N ARG A 11 -17.19 39.67 -29.47
CA ARG A 11 -17.25 38.83 -28.27
C ARG A 11 -16.68 39.64 -27.10
N LEU A 12 -17.55 39.96 -26.14
CA LEU A 12 -17.19 40.37 -24.80
C LEU A 12 -16.26 39.30 -24.21
N GLY A 13 -15.01 39.67 -23.91
CA GLY A 13 -14.11 38.83 -23.11
C GLY A 13 -14.59 38.81 -21.68
N ALA A 14 -15.29 37.75 -21.28
CA ALA A 14 -15.48 37.44 -19.87
C ALA A 14 -14.15 36.86 -19.36
N LEU A 15 -13.40 37.66 -18.62
CA LEU A 15 -12.27 37.20 -17.82
C LEU A 15 -12.84 36.32 -16.70
N LEU A 16 -12.96 35.02 -16.96
CA LEU A 16 -13.16 34.02 -15.91
C LEU A 16 -11.84 33.93 -15.14
N VAL A 17 -11.70 34.78 -14.12
CA VAL A 17 -10.76 34.52 -13.04
C VAL A 17 -11.28 33.26 -12.36
N SER A 18 -10.74 32.11 -12.76
CA SER A 18 -10.93 30.86 -12.02
C SER A 18 -10.23 31.08 -10.70
N ALA A 19 -10.97 31.55 -9.69
CA ALA A 19 -10.52 31.50 -8.32
C ALA A 19 -10.34 30.00 -8.04
N ALA A 20 -9.09 29.54 -8.03
CA ALA A 20 -8.76 28.25 -7.47
C ALA A 20 -9.33 28.29 -6.05
N ILE A 21 -10.42 27.55 -5.84
CA ILE A 21 -10.87 27.22 -4.49
C ILE A 21 -9.79 26.28 -4.00
N THR A 22 -8.70 26.83 -3.46
CA THR A 22 -7.89 26.10 -2.51
C THR A 22 -8.84 25.78 -1.37
N ALA A 23 -9.40 24.57 -1.39
CA ALA A 23 -9.99 24.02 -0.19
C ALA A 23 -8.93 24.22 0.89
N PRO A 24 -9.25 24.89 2.02
CA PRO A 24 -8.26 25.05 3.07
C PRO A 24 -7.79 23.65 3.41
N ILE A 25 -6.47 23.43 3.32
CA ILE A 25 -5.83 22.28 3.93
C ILE A 25 -6.18 22.41 5.41
N PHE A 26 -7.16 21.64 5.85
CA PHE A 26 -7.53 21.63 7.24
C PHE A 26 -6.35 21.01 7.98
N ALA A 27 -5.85 21.74 8.98
CA ALA A 27 -4.91 21.15 9.92
C ALA A 27 -5.57 19.91 10.53
N ASP A 28 -4.82 18.82 10.70
CA ASP A 28 -5.33 17.65 11.41
C ASP A 28 -5.88 18.08 12.78
N PRO A 29 -7.05 17.55 13.19
CA PRO A 29 -7.60 17.88 14.49
C PRO A 29 -6.60 17.50 15.58
N PRO A 30 -6.51 18.26 16.68
CA PRO A 30 -5.63 17.93 17.79
C PRO A 30 -5.88 16.48 18.23
N ALA A 31 -4.81 15.71 18.40
CA ALA A 31 -4.92 14.32 18.78
C ALA A 31 -5.69 14.21 20.11
N PRO A 32 -6.71 13.33 20.21
CA PRO A 32 -7.41 13.10 21.46
C PRO A 32 -6.57 12.23 22.41
N ASP A 33 -7.07 11.98 23.61
CA ASP A 33 -6.47 10.99 24.52
C ASP A 33 -7.15 9.63 24.39
N TRP A 34 -6.36 8.57 24.60
CA TRP A 34 -6.88 7.22 24.80
C TRP A 34 -7.69 7.17 26.09
N ILE A 35 -8.95 6.75 25.98
CA ILE A 35 -9.84 6.58 27.13
C ILE A 35 -10.37 5.16 27.23
N TRP A 36 -10.63 4.73 28.47
CA TRP A 36 -11.37 3.53 28.82
C TRP A 36 -11.96 3.70 30.22
N THR A 37 -12.53 2.66 30.83
CA THR A 37 -12.91 2.74 32.24
C THR A 37 -11.68 2.80 33.17
N SER A 38 -11.78 3.57 34.25
CA SER A 38 -10.68 3.84 35.17
C SER A 38 -10.39 2.71 36.17
N GLN A 39 -11.37 1.83 36.41
CA GLN A 39 -11.27 0.72 37.36
C GLN A 39 -11.42 -0.66 36.68
N GLY A 40 -11.72 -0.70 35.37
CA GLY A 40 -11.91 -1.94 34.64
C GLY A 40 -10.62 -2.59 34.22
N ASP A 41 -10.63 -3.93 34.17
CA ASP A 41 -9.59 -4.71 33.53
C ASP A 41 -9.61 -4.42 32.02
N ARG A 42 -8.70 -3.54 31.60
CA ARG A 42 -8.50 -3.22 30.20
C ARG A 42 -8.04 -4.42 29.39
N SER A 43 -7.45 -5.44 30.03
CA SER A 43 -6.93 -6.66 29.42
C SER A 43 -7.98 -7.75 29.18
N SER A 44 -9.22 -7.54 29.63
CA SER A 44 -10.33 -8.49 29.44
C SER A 44 -11.29 -8.05 28.33
N ALA A 45 -12.03 -8.99 27.76
CA ALA A 45 -13.03 -8.75 26.73
C ALA A 45 -14.34 -8.15 27.28
N ALA A 46 -14.25 -7.08 28.08
CA ALA A 46 -15.39 -6.39 28.66
C ALA A 46 -15.94 -5.30 27.72
N GLY A 47 -17.25 -5.12 27.73
CA GLY A 47 -17.93 -4.03 27.01
C GLY A 47 -18.14 -2.80 27.90
N VAL A 48 -18.09 -1.61 27.30
CA VAL A 48 -18.37 -0.32 27.94
C VAL A 48 -19.20 0.57 27.03
N VAL A 49 -20.09 1.38 27.61
CA VAL A 49 -20.77 2.47 26.90
C VAL A 49 -20.30 3.79 27.49
N ILE A 50 -19.69 4.64 26.66
CA ILE A 50 -19.12 5.93 27.07
C ILE A 50 -19.77 7.05 26.24
N GLU A 51 -20.18 8.13 26.91
CA GLU A 51 -20.90 9.24 26.29
C GLU A 51 -20.35 10.60 26.68
N ARG A 52 -20.56 11.57 25.78
CA ARG A 52 -20.28 12.98 26.03
C ARG A 52 -21.19 13.86 25.17
N SER A 53 -21.70 14.92 25.79
CA SER A 53 -22.47 15.96 25.11
C SER A 53 -21.62 17.18 24.78
N VAL A 54 -21.94 17.82 23.66
CA VAL A 54 -21.47 19.14 23.24
C VAL A 54 -22.66 20.03 22.89
N THR A 55 -22.63 21.28 23.33
CA THR A 55 -23.64 22.28 22.94
C THR A 55 -23.19 23.01 21.69
N VAL A 56 -24.06 23.08 20.69
CA VAL A 56 -23.80 23.71 19.40
C VAL A 56 -24.82 24.82 19.17
N ASP A 57 -24.35 26.06 19.13
CA ASP A 57 -25.18 27.23 18.84
C ASP A 57 -24.92 27.75 17.44
N GLY A 58 -25.96 28.26 16.78
CA GLY A 58 -25.84 28.85 15.45
C GLY A 58 -25.70 27.83 14.33
N LYS A 59 -25.30 28.31 13.15
CA LYS A 59 -25.17 27.50 11.93
C LYS A 59 -23.81 26.80 11.91
N VAL A 60 -23.82 25.49 11.69
CA VAL A 60 -22.62 24.68 11.44
C VAL A 60 -22.32 24.69 9.94
N ASP A 61 -21.08 25.00 9.58
CA ASP A 61 -20.62 24.93 8.19
C ASP A 61 -20.12 23.52 7.85
N ARG A 62 -19.39 22.91 8.77
CA ARG A 62 -18.93 21.52 8.66
C ARG A 62 -18.72 20.90 10.04
N ALA A 63 -19.03 19.62 10.17
CA ALA A 63 -18.59 18.84 11.32
C ALA A 63 -18.05 17.48 10.90
N THR A 64 -16.95 17.08 11.52
CA THR A 64 -16.23 15.85 11.18
C THR A 64 -15.96 15.06 12.45
N LEU A 65 -16.36 13.78 12.44
CA LEU A 65 -16.05 12.81 13.50
C LEU A 65 -14.93 11.90 13.02
N ARG A 66 -13.87 11.78 13.82
CA ARG A 66 -12.81 10.78 13.65
C ARG A 66 -12.78 9.85 14.87
N ALA A 67 -12.52 8.57 14.63
CA ALA A 67 -12.43 7.56 15.68
C ALA A 67 -11.32 6.55 15.38
N THR A 68 -10.71 6.01 16.43
CA THR A 68 -9.81 4.86 16.39
C THR A 68 -9.96 4.05 17.68
N ALA A 69 -9.50 2.80 17.66
CA ALA A 69 -9.50 1.90 18.79
C ALA A 69 -8.22 1.07 18.79
N ASP A 70 -7.79 0.66 19.98
CA ASP A 70 -6.71 -0.32 20.15
C ASP A 70 -7.16 -1.39 21.15
N PHE A 71 -6.93 -2.65 20.81
CA PHE A 71 -7.46 -3.81 21.55
C PHE A 71 -8.97 -3.74 21.84
N ALA A 72 -9.75 -3.03 21.02
CA ALA A 72 -11.19 -2.91 21.18
C ALA A 72 -11.88 -2.67 19.84
N GLY A 73 -13.11 -3.16 19.69
CA GLY A 73 -14.03 -2.71 18.65
C GLY A 73 -14.91 -1.57 19.20
N LEU A 74 -15.41 -0.70 18.33
CA LEU A 74 -16.32 0.38 18.71
C LEU A 74 -17.46 0.59 17.73
N LYS A 75 -18.56 1.15 18.23
CA LYS A 75 -19.70 1.64 17.45
C LYS A 75 -20.06 3.03 17.95
N VAL A 76 -19.99 4.02 17.07
CA VAL A 76 -20.28 5.42 17.41
C VAL A 76 -21.66 5.82 16.92
N SER A 77 -22.40 6.53 17.77
CA SER A 77 -23.67 7.15 17.42
C SER A 77 -23.69 8.61 17.85
N LEU A 78 -24.37 9.46 17.08
CA LEU A 78 -24.63 10.86 17.41
C LEU A 78 -26.15 11.06 17.51
N ASN A 79 -26.62 11.56 18.65
CA ASN A 79 -28.05 11.74 18.92
C ASN A 79 -28.88 10.44 18.70
N GLY A 80 -28.27 9.28 18.96
CA GLY A 80 -28.87 7.96 18.73
C GLY A 80 -28.83 7.45 17.28
N THR A 81 -28.35 8.25 16.32
CA THR A 81 -28.12 7.82 14.94
C THR A 81 -26.74 7.14 14.82
N PRO A 82 -26.65 5.87 14.37
CA PRO A 82 -25.38 5.20 14.12
C PRO A 82 -24.55 5.90 13.03
N LEU A 83 -23.24 6.02 13.24
CA LEU A 83 -22.33 6.73 12.33
C LEU A 83 -21.27 5.82 11.70
N LEU A 84 -20.47 5.15 12.53
CA LEU A 84 -19.39 4.27 12.10
C LEU A 84 -19.19 3.14 13.12
N ALA A 85 -18.55 2.07 12.66
CA ALA A 85 -18.09 0.96 13.49
C ALA A 85 -16.64 0.62 13.08
N LEU A 86 -15.84 0.19 14.06
CA LEU A 86 -14.49 -0.30 13.86
C LEU A 86 -14.33 -1.62 14.60
N ASP A 87 -13.72 -2.59 13.93
CA ASP A 87 -13.24 -3.81 14.56
C ASP A 87 -11.88 -3.56 15.24
N PRO A 88 -11.45 -4.42 16.18
CA PRO A 88 -10.14 -4.31 16.78
C PRO A 88 -9.04 -4.21 15.72
N TYR A 89 -8.16 -3.21 15.87
CA TYR A 89 -7.00 -2.93 15.01
C TYR A 89 -7.31 -2.33 13.63
N ASP A 90 -8.57 -1.99 13.35
CA ASP A 90 -8.88 -1.19 12.16
C ASP A 90 -8.12 0.15 12.15
N PRO A 91 -7.74 0.66 10.97
CA PRO A 91 -7.20 2.01 10.86
C PRO A 91 -8.23 3.05 11.34
N PRO A 92 -7.80 4.26 11.72
CA PRO A 92 -8.72 5.33 12.07
C PRO A 92 -9.71 5.60 10.93
N ALA A 93 -10.96 5.85 11.29
CA ALA A 93 -12.01 6.23 10.36
C ALA A 93 -12.49 7.64 10.61
N GLU A 94 -12.94 8.30 9.55
CA GLU A 94 -13.48 9.65 9.58
C GLU A 94 -14.77 9.73 8.76
N ILE A 95 -15.76 10.45 9.29
CA ILE A 95 -17.05 10.69 8.66
C ILE A 95 -17.51 12.14 8.88
N GLU A 96 -18.08 12.76 7.83
CA GLU A 96 -18.72 14.07 7.95
C GLU A 96 -20.12 13.90 8.59
N VAL A 97 -20.39 14.66 9.65
CA VAL A 97 -21.63 14.58 10.45
C VAL A 97 -22.41 15.89 10.49
N THR A 98 -22.05 16.88 9.65
CA THR A 98 -22.65 18.23 9.62
C THR A 98 -24.18 18.22 9.68
N ARG A 99 -24.80 17.35 8.88
CA ARG A 99 -26.27 17.27 8.74
C ARG A 99 -26.99 16.59 9.91
N LEU A 100 -26.23 15.96 10.82
CA LEU A 100 -26.75 15.21 11.96
C LEU A 100 -26.66 15.99 13.27
N LEU A 101 -25.95 17.13 13.26
CA LEU A 101 -25.94 18.06 14.38
C LEU A 101 -27.23 18.88 14.41
N LYS A 102 -27.75 19.10 15.61
CA LYS A 102 -28.87 20.00 15.88
C LYS A 102 -28.41 21.21 16.70
N SER A 103 -29.18 22.29 16.67
CA SER A 103 -28.97 23.40 17.61
C SER A 103 -29.22 22.93 19.03
N GLY A 104 -28.36 23.34 19.97
CA GLY A 104 -28.40 22.92 21.36
C GLY A 104 -27.52 21.69 21.64
N GLU A 105 -27.94 20.85 22.58
CA GLU A 105 -27.15 19.70 23.03
C GLU A 105 -27.12 18.58 21.99
N ASN A 106 -25.93 18.08 21.68
CA ASN A 106 -25.67 16.91 20.85
C ASN A 106 -24.87 15.90 21.65
N THR A 107 -25.31 14.64 21.68
CA THR A 107 -24.65 13.59 22.46
C THR A 107 -23.98 12.58 21.54
N LEU A 108 -22.68 12.38 21.73
CA LEU A 108 -21.94 11.25 21.18
C LEU A 108 -22.00 10.10 22.18
N SER A 109 -22.30 8.91 21.67
CA SER A 109 -22.33 7.66 22.42
C SER A 109 -21.48 6.63 21.71
N VAL A 110 -20.61 5.96 22.46
CA VAL A 110 -19.72 4.93 21.95
C VAL A 110 -19.98 3.65 22.73
N VAL A 111 -20.42 2.62 22.01
CA VAL A 111 -20.44 1.25 22.53
C VAL A 111 -19.13 0.60 22.12
N ALA A 112 -18.25 0.34 23.07
CA ALA A 112 -16.96 -0.28 22.84
C ALA A 112 -16.88 -1.66 23.49
N GLN A 113 -16.18 -2.57 22.83
CA GLN A 113 -16.01 -3.95 23.25
C GLN A 113 -14.52 -4.28 23.23
N GLY A 114 -13.94 -4.48 24.41
CA GLY A 114 -12.53 -4.87 24.54
C GLY A 114 -12.28 -6.28 24.01
N VAL A 115 -11.03 -6.55 23.66
CA VAL A 115 -10.45 -7.88 23.45
C VAL A 115 -9.28 -8.08 24.43
N VAL A 116 -8.57 -9.21 24.31
CA VAL A 116 -7.39 -9.46 25.15
C VAL A 116 -6.29 -8.46 24.80
N GLY A 117 -5.92 -7.62 25.76
CA GLY A 117 -4.89 -6.58 25.62
C GLY A 117 -5.42 -5.22 26.08
N PRO A 118 -4.62 -4.15 26.14
CA PRO A 118 -4.95 -2.91 26.86
C PRO A 118 -6.01 -2.03 26.16
N SER A 119 -7.26 -2.51 26.11
CA SER A 119 -8.42 -1.87 25.45
C SER A 119 -8.48 -0.37 25.69
N ALA A 120 -8.59 0.39 24.60
CA ALA A 120 -8.76 1.83 24.62
C ALA A 120 -9.44 2.32 23.33
N ILE A 121 -10.15 3.45 23.43
CA ILE A 121 -10.74 4.15 22.28
C ILE A 121 -10.33 5.61 22.30
N ALA A 122 -10.39 6.23 21.13
CA ALA A 122 -10.12 7.64 20.98
C ALA A 122 -10.97 8.26 19.86
N LEU A 123 -11.55 9.43 20.12
CA LEU A 123 -12.42 10.12 19.17
C LEU A 123 -12.17 11.63 19.18
N SER A 124 -12.40 12.28 18.04
CA SER A 124 -12.56 13.73 17.94
C SER A 124 -13.81 14.08 17.16
N LEU A 125 -14.60 15.03 17.65
CA LEU A 125 -15.59 15.74 16.85
C LEU A 125 -15.14 17.20 16.70
N GLU A 126 -14.83 17.60 15.48
CA GLU A 126 -14.55 18.99 15.12
C GLU A 126 -15.78 19.61 14.48
N ILE A 127 -16.17 20.80 14.95
CA ILE A 127 -17.33 21.55 14.47
C ILE A 127 -16.87 22.94 14.05
N ALA A 128 -16.86 23.19 12.75
CA ALA A 128 -16.51 24.48 12.16
C ALA A 128 -17.75 25.34 11.92
N ARG A 129 -17.64 26.63 12.26
CA ARG A 129 -18.68 27.66 12.07
C ARG A 129 -18.06 28.91 11.46
N ALA A 130 -18.84 29.63 10.69
CA ALA A 130 -18.37 30.79 9.94
C ALA A 130 -17.78 31.86 10.86
N ASN A 131 -16.53 32.25 10.61
CA ASN A 131 -15.80 33.28 11.35
C ASN A 131 -15.62 32.98 12.86
N GLU A 132 -15.67 31.71 13.26
CA GLU A 132 -15.46 31.28 14.64
C GLU A 132 -14.35 30.22 14.71
N ALA A 133 -13.71 30.11 15.88
CA ALA A 133 -12.78 29.02 16.13
C ALA A 133 -13.55 27.67 16.16
N PRO A 134 -12.99 26.58 15.61
CA PRO A 134 -13.64 25.27 15.65
C PRO A 134 -13.87 24.82 17.10
N ILE A 135 -15.04 24.23 17.36
CA ILE A 135 -15.29 23.51 18.61
C ILE A 135 -14.70 22.12 18.45
N HIS A 136 -13.83 21.72 19.38
CA HIS A 136 -13.30 20.36 19.45
C HIS A 136 -13.89 19.64 20.66
N LEU A 137 -14.52 18.49 20.43
CA LEU A 137 -14.81 17.53 21.46
C LEU A 137 -13.86 16.34 21.29
N LEU A 138 -12.86 16.25 22.17
CA LEU A 138 -11.87 15.18 22.18
C LEU A 138 -12.22 14.16 23.26
N THR A 139 -11.84 12.90 23.08
CA THR A 139 -11.83 11.96 24.19
C THR A 139 -10.80 12.38 25.24
N ASP A 140 -11.28 12.50 26.47
CA ASP A 140 -10.52 12.87 27.67
C ASP A 140 -11.25 12.34 28.93
N ALA A 141 -10.73 12.63 30.12
CA ALA A 141 -11.33 12.19 31.38
C ALA A 141 -12.71 12.82 31.70
N SER A 142 -13.22 13.77 30.90
CA SER A 142 -14.55 14.38 31.08
C SER A 142 -15.69 13.53 30.54
N TRP A 143 -15.37 12.50 29.76
CA TRP A 143 -16.32 11.49 29.28
C TRP A 143 -16.86 10.65 30.44
N LYS A 144 -18.06 10.10 30.26
CA LYS A 144 -18.74 9.34 31.32
C LYS A 144 -19.21 8.01 30.79
N THR A 145 -19.08 6.97 31.62
CA THR A 145 -19.77 5.72 31.32
C THR A 145 -21.24 5.84 31.69
N VAL A 146 -22.11 5.14 30.96
CA VAL A 146 -23.56 5.10 31.27
C VAL A 146 -23.83 4.38 32.60
N THR A 147 -22.92 3.52 33.05
CA THR A 147 -23.01 2.80 34.33
C THR A 147 -22.54 3.63 35.52
N GLY A 148 -21.97 4.83 35.29
CA GLY A 148 -21.46 5.71 36.34
C GLY A 148 -20.04 5.40 36.80
N GLU A 149 -19.38 4.38 36.23
CA GLU A 149 -17.94 4.16 36.41
C GLU A 149 -17.14 5.34 35.82
N ALA A 150 -16.11 5.79 36.53
CA ALA A 150 -15.26 6.87 36.05
C ALA A 150 -14.43 6.43 34.82
N VAL A 151 -14.23 7.35 33.89
CA VAL A 151 -13.38 7.16 32.71
C VAL A 151 -11.93 7.51 33.06
N GLY A 152 -10.99 6.64 32.67
CA GLY A 152 -9.55 6.86 32.79
C GLY A 152 -8.95 7.37 31.48
N GLN A 153 -7.86 8.12 31.59
CA GLN A 153 -7.06 8.63 30.48
C GLN A 153 -5.71 7.92 30.43
N PHE A 154 -5.29 7.44 29.27
CA PHE A 154 -4.14 6.54 29.11
C PHE A 154 -3.09 7.08 28.13
N GLY A 155 -3.02 8.40 28.02
CA GLY A 155 -2.05 9.11 27.18
C GLY A 155 -2.65 9.58 25.84
N ARG A 156 -1.93 10.49 25.20
CA ARG A 156 -2.29 11.08 23.90
C ARG A 156 -2.15 10.03 22.81
N VAL A 157 -3.08 10.00 21.85
CA VAL A 157 -2.91 9.17 20.65
C VAL A 157 -1.69 9.66 19.86
N GLU A 158 -0.82 8.73 19.47
CA GLU A 158 0.33 9.06 18.64
C GLU A 158 -0.13 9.56 17.25
N PRO A 159 0.50 10.61 16.68
CA PRO A 159 0.07 11.17 15.40
C PRO A 159 -0.02 10.15 14.26
N ARG A 160 0.91 9.18 14.20
CA ARG A 160 0.88 8.10 13.19
C ARG A 160 -0.32 7.17 13.33
N ARG A 161 -0.79 6.94 14.56
CA ARG A 161 -1.99 6.15 14.85
C ARG A 161 -3.27 6.96 14.64
N TRP A 162 -3.19 8.29 14.60
CA TRP A 162 -4.35 9.17 14.39
C TRP A 162 -4.51 9.64 12.94
N ALA A 163 -3.44 9.54 12.15
CA ALA A 163 -3.45 9.84 10.73
C ALA A 163 -4.41 8.89 10.01
N LEU A 164 -5.27 9.45 9.16
CA LEU A 164 -5.97 8.64 8.18
C LEU A 164 -4.91 8.12 7.21
N ASN A 165 -4.84 6.81 7.00
CA ASN A 165 -3.98 6.20 5.96
C ASN A 165 -4.53 6.55 4.56
N ARG A 166 -4.71 7.84 4.28
CA ARG A 166 -5.17 8.40 3.02
C ARG A 166 -4.07 9.30 2.53
N LEU A 167 -3.39 8.87 1.46
CA LEU A 167 -2.81 9.85 0.56
C LEU A 167 -3.99 10.63 -0.03
N PRO A 168 -4.09 11.96 0.16
CA PRO A 168 -5.33 12.74 -0.06
C PRO A 168 -5.96 12.61 -1.45
N GLU A 169 -5.25 12.04 -2.43
CA GLU A 169 -5.64 12.03 -3.84
C GLU A 169 -5.51 10.65 -4.52
N ILE A 170 -5.32 9.56 -3.76
CA ILE A 170 -5.26 8.21 -4.35
C ILE A 170 -6.66 7.57 -4.32
N SER A 171 -7.27 7.46 -5.49
CA SER A 171 -8.48 6.65 -5.72
C SER A 171 -8.09 5.29 -6.30
N PRO A 172 -8.81 4.19 -6.00
CA PRO A 172 -8.61 2.90 -6.67
C PRO A 172 -8.65 2.98 -8.20
N PHE A 173 -9.31 4.01 -8.74
CA PHE A 173 -9.42 4.26 -10.18
C PHE A 173 -8.34 5.20 -10.74
N ALA A 174 -7.62 5.93 -9.89
CA ALA A 174 -6.56 6.86 -10.32
C ALA A 174 -5.31 6.11 -10.80
N GLU A 175 -5.02 4.95 -10.20
CA GLU A 175 -3.72 4.29 -10.36
C GLU A 175 -3.65 3.35 -11.58
N TYR A 176 -4.78 2.79 -12.03
CA TYR A 176 -4.76 1.77 -13.11
C TYR A 176 -4.20 2.26 -14.45
N ASN A 177 -4.38 3.55 -14.78
CA ASN A 177 -3.92 4.13 -16.04
C ASN A 177 -2.60 4.89 -15.94
N GLN A 178 -1.92 4.91 -14.79
CA GLN A 178 -0.67 5.67 -14.63
C GLN A 178 0.41 5.28 -15.65
N TRP A 179 0.51 3.99 -16.00
CA TRP A 179 1.44 3.54 -17.04
C TRP A 179 1.12 4.16 -18.42
N LYS A 180 -0.15 4.45 -18.72
CA LYS A 180 -0.56 5.15 -19.95
C LYS A 180 -0.32 6.65 -19.85
N GLU A 181 -0.50 7.22 -18.66
CA GLU A 181 -0.22 8.64 -18.41
C GLU A 181 1.27 8.93 -18.55
N ALA A 182 2.14 8.03 -18.08
CA ALA A 182 3.57 8.08 -18.30
C ALA A 182 3.97 8.05 -19.79
N LEU A 183 3.19 7.39 -20.65
CA LEU A 183 3.44 7.34 -22.10
C LEU A 183 3.12 8.65 -22.81
N ASN A 184 2.12 9.39 -22.34
CA ASN A 184 1.57 10.54 -23.07
C ASN A 184 2.25 11.87 -22.73
N GLY A 185 3.04 11.93 -21.65
CA GLY A 185 3.54 13.19 -21.11
C GLY A 185 2.39 14.15 -20.73
N ASP A 186 2.72 15.32 -20.18
CA ASP A 186 1.72 16.34 -19.87
C ASP A 186 0.95 16.76 -21.16
N PRO A 187 -0.38 16.58 -21.23
CA PRO A 187 -1.19 17.00 -22.38
C PRO A 187 -1.12 18.52 -22.64
N ALA A 188 -0.74 19.33 -21.64
CA ALA A 188 -0.54 20.77 -21.77
C ALA A 188 0.81 21.15 -22.41
N ALA A 189 1.77 20.23 -22.50
CA ALA A 189 3.14 20.51 -22.94
C ALA A 189 3.36 20.41 -24.48
N GLY A 190 2.37 19.92 -25.23
CA GLY A 190 2.41 19.87 -26.70
C GLY A 190 3.14 18.64 -27.28
N PRO A 191 3.08 18.41 -28.61
CA PRO A 191 3.67 17.23 -29.23
C PRO A 191 5.22 17.32 -29.25
N GLY A 192 5.90 16.34 -28.66
CA GLY A 192 7.36 16.21 -28.68
C GLY A 192 8.07 16.40 -27.33
N THR A 193 7.34 16.69 -26.26
CA THR A 193 7.88 16.60 -24.90
C THR A 193 8.11 15.14 -24.54
N LYS A 194 9.35 14.80 -24.13
CA LYS A 194 9.64 13.55 -23.40
C LYS A 194 8.69 13.46 -22.19
N PRO A 195 8.40 12.27 -21.63
CA PRO A 195 7.72 12.16 -20.34
C PRO A 195 8.45 13.03 -19.32
N GLY A 196 7.97 14.27 -19.15
CA GLY A 196 8.36 15.14 -18.06
C GLY A 196 7.73 14.55 -16.82
N ASP A 197 8.50 14.54 -15.72
CA ASP A 197 8.16 14.08 -14.38
C ASP A 197 6.72 13.58 -14.33
N ALA A 198 6.55 12.26 -14.51
CA ALA A 198 5.24 11.62 -14.43
C ALA A 198 4.49 12.25 -13.26
N GLN A 199 3.17 12.44 -13.38
CA GLN A 199 2.34 12.82 -12.23
C GLN A 199 2.42 11.66 -11.22
N LEU A 200 3.51 11.63 -10.46
CA LEU A 200 3.78 10.65 -9.43
C LEU A 200 2.78 10.93 -8.32
N SER A 201 2.17 9.86 -7.80
CA SER A 201 1.22 9.98 -6.70
C SER A 201 1.83 10.82 -5.57
N PRO A 202 1.02 11.66 -4.88
CA PRO A 202 1.52 12.49 -3.81
C PRO A 202 2.24 11.65 -2.76
N LEU A 203 3.45 12.05 -2.42
CA LEU A 203 4.27 11.37 -1.42
C LEU A 203 3.80 11.70 0.01
N PRO A 204 3.91 10.76 0.96
CA PRO A 204 3.74 11.08 2.37
C PRO A 204 4.75 12.16 2.81
N PRO A 205 4.42 12.98 3.82
CA PRO A 205 5.37 13.95 4.37
C PRO A 205 6.70 13.30 4.78
N GLY A 206 7.82 13.89 4.34
CA GLY A 206 9.17 13.40 4.63
C GLY A 206 9.77 12.47 3.55
N PHE A 207 9.04 12.21 2.47
CA PHE A 207 9.54 11.46 1.31
C PHE A 207 9.80 12.39 0.11
N GLU A 208 10.79 12.04 -0.68
CA GLU A 208 11.18 12.71 -1.94
C GLU A 208 11.40 11.64 -3.00
N ILE A 209 11.01 11.92 -4.25
CA ILE A 209 11.36 11.10 -5.41
C ILE A 209 12.34 11.89 -6.26
N GLU A 210 13.47 11.27 -6.59
CA GLU A 210 14.48 11.81 -7.47
C GLU A 210 14.71 10.84 -8.62
N LYS A 211 14.58 11.32 -9.86
CA LYS A 211 14.87 10.51 -11.04
C LYS A 211 16.37 10.45 -11.28
N ILE A 212 16.96 9.26 -11.17
CA ILE A 212 18.40 9.04 -11.34
C ILE A 212 18.79 8.55 -12.75
N ARG A 213 17.86 7.90 -13.49
CA ARG A 213 18.09 7.37 -14.84
C ARG A 213 16.78 6.93 -15.49
N ASP A 214 16.68 7.12 -16.81
CA ASP A 214 15.70 6.46 -17.68
C ASP A 214 16.35 5.25 -18.38
N ALA A 215 15.57 4.20 -18.68
CA ALA A 215 16.06 3.11 -19.52
C ALA A 215 16.53 3.62 -20.89
N GLN A 216 17.69 3.16 -21.35
CA GLN A 216 18.28 3.56 -22.62
C GLN A 216 17.92 2.59 -23.75
N GLU A 217 18.23 2.97 -24.98
CA GLU A 217 18.08 2.08 -26.15
C GLU A 217 18.84 0.77 -25.91
N GLY A 218 18.16 -0.36 -26.11
CA GLY A 218 18.71 -1.70 -25.87
C GLY A 218 18.63 -2.21 -24.42
N GLU A 219 18.16 -1.39 -23.47
CA GLU A 219 17.97 -1.78 -22.07
C GLU A 219 16.59 -2.38 -21.78
N ASP A 220 15.66 -2.39 -22.74
CA ASP A 220 14.32 -2.97 -22.63
C ASP A 220 13.48 -2.39 -21.46
N SER A 221 12.27 -2.90 -21.21
CA SER A 221 11.53 -2.56 -19.99
C SER A 221 12.18 -3.20 -18.77
N TRP A 222 12.29 -2.46 -17.66
CA TRP A 222 12.81 -2.96 -16.39
C TRP A 222 11.67 -3.50 -15.53
N VAL A 223 11.78 -4.75 -15.08
CA VAL A 223 10.66 -5.45 -14.40
C VAL A 223 10.98 -5.85 -12.97
N SER A 224 12.24 -6.07 -12.61
CA SER A 224 12.61 -6.44 -11.24
C SER A 224 13.96 -5.83 -10.86
N LEU A 225 14.20 -5.64 -9.56
CA LEU A 225 15.37 -4.97 -9.01
C LEU A 225 15.86 -5.73 -7.77
N ALA A 226 17.16 -5.95 -7.69
CA ALA A 226 17.84 -6.42 -6.48
C ALA A 226 19.06 -5.54 -6.18
N ILE A 227 19.54 -5.56 -4.95
CA ILE A 227 20.77 -4.85 -4.55
C ILE A 227 21.86 -5.90 -4.28
N ASP A 228 23.03 -5.71 -4.90
CA ASP A 228 24.17 -6.59 -4.67
C ASP A 228 24.96 -6.20 -3.39
N PRO A 229 25.90 -7.04 -2.91
CA PRO A 229 26.66 -6.76 -1.69
C PRO A 229 27.57 -5.53 -1.76
N LYS A 230 27.77 -4.95 -2.95
CA LYS A 230 28.54 -3.72 -3.17
C LYS A 230 27.63 -2.48 -3.24
N GLY A 231 26.32 -2.64 -3.01
CA GLY A 231 25.34 -1.55 -3.06
C GLY A 231 24.94 -1.13 -4.48
N ARG A 232 25.19 -1.97 -5.49
CA ARG A 232 24.81 -1.71 -6.88
C ARG A 232 23.43 -2.30 -7.16
N LEU A 233 22.72 -1.70 -8.12
CA LEU A 233 21.42 -2.20 -8.54
C LEU A 233 21.61 -3.27 -9.62
N ILE A 234 20.95 -4.41 -9.47
CA ILE A 234 20.77 -5.39 -10.53
C ILE A 234 19.34 -5.24 -11.03
N ILE A 235 19.17 -5.11 -12.34
CA ILE A 235 17.88 -4.89 -12.99
C ILE A 235 17.60 -6.04 -13.93
N ALA A 236 16.44 -6.67 -13.81
CA ALA A 236 15.97 -7.64 -14.78
C ALA A 236 15.17 -6.97 -15.90
N LYS A 237 15.44 -7.39 -17.14
CA LYS A 237 14.77 -6.91 -18.33
C LYS A 237 13.57 -7.79 -18.70
N GLU A 238 12.50 -7.18 -19.18
CA GLU A 238 11.25 -7.86 -19.54
C GLU A 238 11.44 -8.98 -20.57
N GLN A 239 12.22 -8.76 -21.63
CA GLN A 239 12.45 -9.80 -22.62
C GLN A 239 13.58 -10.70 -22.19
N LYS A 240 14.77 -10.14 -21.95
CA LYS A 240 15.98 -10.95 -21.76
C LYS A 240 17.15 -10.22 -21.09
N GLY A 241 17.75 -10.90 -20.12
CA GLY A 241 19.03 -10.53 -19.50
C GLY A 241 18.92 -9.60 -18.30
N LEU A 242 20.06 -9.39 -17.65
CA LEU A 242 20.23 -8.60 -16.44
C LEU A 242 21.23 -7.48 -16.67
N LEU A 243 20.91 -6.29 -16.16
CA LEU A 243 21.79 -5.12 -16.11
C LEU A 243 22.32 -4.94 -14.69
N ARG A 244 23.50 -4.35 -14.57
CA ARG A 244 24.04 -3.82 -13.31
C ARG A 244 24.26 -2.33 -13.45
N LEU A 245 23.72 -1.57 -12.51
CA LEU A 245 23.89 -0.12 -12.40
C LEU A 245 24.73 0.19 -11.18
N THR A 246 25.85 0.89 -11.40
CA THR A 246 26.67 1.42 -10.32
C THR A 246 26.21 2.83 -10.01
N LEU A 247 25.90 3.09 -8.74
CA LEU A 247 25.47 4.40 -8.27
C LEU A 247 26.67 5.26 -7.84
N SER A 248 26.51 6.57 -7.88
CA SER A 248 27.41 7.52 -7.22
C SER A 248 27.41 7.32 -5.70
N ASP A 249 28.43 7.84 -5.00
CA ASP A 249 28.56 7.71 -3.54
C ASP A 249 27.35 8.26 -2.75
N ASN A 250 26.62 9.23 -3.33
CA ASN A 250 25.42 9.79 -2.72
C ASN A 250 24.11 9.10 -3.18
N GLY A 251 24.20 8.08 -4.05
CA GLY A 251 23.06 7.33 -4.56
C GLY A 251 22.17 8.08 -5.58
N ARG A 252 22.55 9.29 -5.97
CA ARG A 252 21.70 10.19 -6.78
C ARG A 252 21.95 10.11 -8.29
N GLU A 253 22.98 9.39 -8.72
CA GLU A 253 23.34 9.27 -10.13
C GLU A 253 23.76 7.84 -10.46
N VAL A 254 23.48 7.40 -11.69
CA VAL A 254 24.04 6.15 -12.24
C VAL A 254 25.34 6.48 -12.97
N ILE A 255 26.47 6.04 -12.43
CA ILE A 255 27.81 6.33 -12.97
C ILE A 255 28.33 5.26 -13.94
N ALA A 256 27.77 4.05 -13.90
CA ALA A 256 28.06 2.99 -14.86
C ALA A 256 26.86 2.06 -15.03
N ALA A 257 26.71 1.50 -16.23
CA ALA A 257 25.70 0.51 -16.58
C ALA A 257 26.32 -0.58 -17.45
N GLU A 258 26.02 -1.84 -17.15
CA GLU A 258 26.60 -2.99 -17.87
C GLU A 258 25.65 -4.19 -17.88
N THR A 259 25.59 -4.91 -19.00
CA THR A 259 24.90 -6.21 -19.07
C THR A 259 25.75 -7.26 -18.37
N ILE A 260 25.22 -7.92 -17.35
CA ILE A 260 25.94 -8.96 -16.58
C ILE A 260 25.48 -10.39 -16.90
N GLU A 261 24.33 -10.52 -17.57
CA GLU A 261 23.76 -11.78 -18.04
C GLU A 261 22.84 -11.44 -19.23
N ASP A 262 22.87 -12.19 -20.33
CA ASP A 262 22.10 -11.85 -21.54
C ASP A 262 21.32 -13.02 -22.16
N THR A 263 21.19 -14.14 -21.44
CA THR A 263 20.58 -15.38 -21.91
C THR A 263 19.24 -15.68 -21.26
N LEU A 264 19.05 -15.32 -19.98
CA LEU A 264 17.82 -15.61 -19.23
C LEU A 264 16.65 -14.76 -19.73
N GLN A 265 15.49 -15.38 -19.89
CA GLN A 265 14.31 -14.75 -20.49
C GLN A 265 13.28 -14.37 -19.44
N GLU A 266 12.91 -13.09 -19.42
CA GLU A 266 11.87 -12.48 -18.57
C GLU A 266 12.01 -12.87 -17.09
N CYS A 267 13.08 -12.43 -16.43
CA CYS A 267 13.22 -12.60 -14.98
C CYS A 267 12.33 -11.59 -14.25
N ARG A 268 11.18 -12.02 -13.71
CA ARG A 268 10.26 -11.12 -12.98
C ARG A 268 10.56 -11.03 -11.49
N GLY A 269 11.33 -11.98 -10.96
CA GLY A 269 11.90 -11.93 -9.63
C GLY A 269 13.40 -12.13 -9.69
N ILE A 270 14.15 -11.28 -9.00
CA ILE A 270 15.58 -11.47 -8.76
C ILE A 270 15.86 -11.15 -7.29
N GLU A 271 16.69 -11.95 -6.64
CA GLU A 271 17.01 -11.75 -5.22
C GLU A 271 18.43 -12.19 -4.91
N TRP A 272 19.15 -11.41 -4.11
CA TRP A 272 20.51 -11.73 -3.70
C TRP A 272 20.51 -12.48 -2.37
N MET A 273 21.02 -13.71 -2.36
CA MET A 273 21.05 -14.54 -1.15
C MET A 273 22.33 -15.36 -1.08
N GLY A 274 22.97 -15.44 0.09
CA GLY A 274 24.07 -16.37 0.32
C GLY A 274 25.29 -16.21 -0.62
N GLY A 275 25.51 -15.02 -1.18
CA GLY A 275 26.61 -14.76 -2.13
C GLY A 275 26.31 -15.15 -3.58
N ALA A 276 25.06 -15.45 -3.90
CA ALA A 276 24.58 -15.71 -5.26
C ALA A 276 23.38 -14.82 -5.59
N LEU A 277 23.14 -14.61 -6.88
CA LEU A 277 21.89 -14.03 -7.36
C LEU A 277 20.95 -15.15 -7.78
N TYR A 278 19.71 -15.10 -7.33
CA TYR A 278 18.65 -15.99 -7.77
C TYR A 278 17.76 -15.26 -8.76
N ALA A 279 17.34 -15.95 -9.81
CA ALA A 279 16.53 -15.36 -10.87
C ALA A 279 15.35 -16.27 -11.22
N HIS A 280 14.14 -15.76 -11.05
CA HIS A 280 12.89 -16.44 -11.38
C HIS A 280 12.48 -16.06 -12.79
N ALA A 281 12.90 -16.87 -13.76
CA ALA A 281 12.70 -16.62 -15.18
C ALA A 281 11.32 -17.11 -15.63
N ASN A 282 10.45 -16.18 -16.02
CA ASN A 282 9.09 -16.47 -16.44
C ASN A 282 9.05 -17.18 -17.78
N ARG A 283 9.62 -16.59 -18.84
CA ARG A 283 9.75 -17.23 -20.16
C ARG A 283 10.77 -18.36 -20.15
N GLY A 284 11.81 -18.26 -19.31
CA GLY A 284 12.75 -19.34 -19.05
C GLY A 284 12.15 -20.52 -18.26
N LYS A 285 10.94 -20.37 -17.72
CA LYS A 285 10.16 -21.36 -16.96
C LYS A 285 10.93 -22.03 -15.81
N ALA A 286 11.81 -21.30 -15.14
CA ALA A 286 12.67 -21.89 -14.12
C ALA A 286 13.21 -20.87 -13.11
N LEU A 287 13.60 -21.38 -11.94
CA LEU A 287 14.49 -20.69 -11.01
C LEU A 287 15.95 -21.03 -11.34
N TYR A 288 16.78 -20.00 -11.40
CA TYR A 288 18.22 -20.11 -11.61
C TYR A 288 18.99 -19.54 -10.43
N ARG A 289 20.20 -20.05 -10.22
CA ARG A 289 21.24 -19.47 -9.34
C ARG A 289 22.43 -19.04 -10.19
N LEU A 290 22.87 -17.81 -10.00
CA LEU A 290 23.98 -17.20 -10.72
C LEU A 290 25.11 -16.90 -9.75
N ARG A 291 26.35 -17.29 -10.11
CA ARG A 291 27.56 -17.07 -9.31
C ARG A 291 28.72 -16.58 -10.16
N ASP A 292 29.50 -15.69 -9.56
CA ASP A 292 30.85 -15.35 -10.00
C ASP A 292 31.82 -16.25 -9.22
N THR A 293 32.39 -17.24 -9.90
CA THR A 293 33.34 -18.19 -9.30
C THR A 293 34.79 -17.80 -9.58
N THR A 294 35.02 -16.80 -10.43
CA THR A 294 36.35 -16.35 -10.85
C THR A 294 36.80 -15.06 -10.17
N GLY A 295 35.87 -14.31 -9.57
CA GLY A 295 36.10 -13.04 -8.90
C GLY A 295 36.29 -11.85 -9.85
N ASP A 296 35.88 -11.99 -11.12
CA ASP A 296 35.98 -10.94 -12.14
C ASP A 296 34.74 -10.03 -12.21
N ASP A 297 33.81 -10.21 -11.28
CA ASP A 297 32.58 -9.45 -11.15
C ASP A 297 31.58 -9.73 -12.29
N ARG A 298 31.67 -10.92 -12.91
CA ARG A 298 30.72 -11.46 -13.90
C ARG A 298 30.20 -12.83 -13.47
N PHE A 299 28.94 -13.12 -13.81
CA PHE A 299 28.40 -14.45 -13.59
C PHE A 299 28.96 -15.42 -14.63
N ASP A 300 29.71 -16.42 -14.17
CA ASP A 300 30.26 -17.51 -15.01
C ASP A 300 29.53 -18.85 -14.78
N GLU A 301 28.83 -18.99 -13.65
CA GLU A 301 28.01 -20.16 -13.34
C GLU A 301 26.53 -19.77 -13.33
N ILE A 302 25.74 -20.33 -14.24
CA ILE A 302 24.27 -20.19 -14.27
C ILE A 302 23.67 -21.59 -14.12
N THR A 303 23.18 -21.90 -12.92
CA THR A 303 22.63 -23.22 -12.58
C THR A 303 21.11 -23.18 -12.56
N LEU A 304 20.46 -24.04 -13.35
CA LEU A 304 19.03 -24.30 -13.23
C LEU A 304 18.77 -25.06 -11.93
N LEU A 305 17.98 -24.47 -11.02
CA LEU A 305 17.60 -25.09 -9.76
C LEU A 305 16.29 -25.87 -9.85
N GLN A 306 15.32 -25.31 -10.59
CA GLN A 306 14.01 -25.93 -10.76
C GLN A 306 13.32 -25.41 -12.01
N ALA A 307 12.89 -26.34 -12.87
CA ALA A 307 11.95 -26.03 -13.94
C ALA A 307 10.51 -26.17 -13.44
N THR A 308 9.62 -25.31 -13.90
CA THR A 308 8.19 -25.36 -13.57
C THR A 308 7.35 -25.38 -14.83
N GLU A 309 6.27 -26.16 -14.84
CA GLU A 309 5.36 -26.21 -15.97
C GLU A 309 4.32 -25.07 -15.95
N GLY A 310 3.64 -24.84 -17.07
CA GLY A 310 2.56 -23.84 -17.18
C GLY A 310 2.84 -22.72 -18.18
N GLY A 311 1.92 -21.75 -18.21
CA GLY A 311 1.93 -20.55 -19.05
C GLY A 311 2.90 -19.47 -18.54
N THR A 312 2.79 -18.26 -19.10
CA THR A 312 3.68 -17.12 -18.79
C THR A 312 2.91 -15.80 -18.58
N GLY A 313 1.57 -15.81 -18.58
CA GLY A 313 0.76 -14.63 -18.31
C GLY A 313 0.85 -14.28 -16.83
N HIS A 314 0.18 -15.08 -16.00
CA HIS A 314 0.23 -15.00 -14.54
C HIS A 314 1.39 -15.87 -14.02
N GLY A 315 2.59 -15.31 -14.14
CA GLY A 315 3.82 -16.06 -14.30
C GLY A 315 4.59 -16.41 -13.04
N ARG A 316 5.85 -16.79 -13.26
CA ARG A 316 6.88 -16.84 -12.23
C ARG A 316 7.25 -15.40 -11.89
N ASN A 317 6.79 -14.90 -10.74
CA ASN A 317 6.95 -13.51 -10.36
C ASN A 317 8.07 -13.39 -9.30
N ASP A 318 7.87 -12.58 -8.27
CA ASP A 318 8.96 -12.09 -7.42
C ASP A 318 9.61 -13.13 -6.49
N LEU A 319 10.78 -12.76 -5.98
CA LEU A 319 11.57 -13.50 -5.01
C LEU A 319 11.83 -12.65 -3.77
N ALA A 320 11.88 -13.27 -2.59
CA ALA A 320 12.29 -12.62 -1.35
C ALA A 320 13.05 -13.57 -0.45
N VAL A 321 13.90 -13.05 0.44
CA VAL A 321 14.52 -13.83 1.51
C VAL A 321 13.67 -13.73 2.77
N GLY A 322 13.23 -14.88 3.28
CA GLY A 322 12.44 -14.97 4.51
C GLY A 322 13.30 -14.79 5.77
N PRO A 323 12.68 -14.55 6.94
CA PRO A 323 13.37 -14.43 8.23
C PRO A 323 14.11 -15.72 8.64
N ASP A 324 13.78 -16.85 8.02
CA ASP A 324 14.43 -18.14 8.20
C ASP A 324 15.65 -18.34 7.28
N GLY A 325 15.98 -17.34 6.46
CA GLY A 325 17.06 -17.36 5.49
C GLY A 325 16.78 -18.23 4.26
N ALA A 326 15.54 -18.67 4.05
CA ALA A 326 15.13 -19.37 2.84
C ALA A 326 14.77 -18.38 1.74
N LEU A 327 14.87 -18.82 0.49
CA LEU A 327 14.35 -18.07 -0.65
C LEU A 327 12.86 -18.37 -0.79
N HIS A 328 12.06 -17.35 -1.04
CA HIS A 328 10.63 -17.46 -1.24
C HIS A 328 10.28 -16.96 -2.63
N ALA A 329 9.45 -17.71 -3.35
CA ALA A 329 9.02 -17.39 -4.69
C ALA A 329 7.50 -17.29 -4.75
N ILE A 330 7.00 -16.20 -5.31
CA ILE A 330 5.57 -16.00 -5.53
C ILE A 330 5.23 -16.18 -7.01
N THR A 331 4.13 -16.86 -7.27
CA THR A 331 3.80 -17.35 -8.61
C THR A 331 2.30 -17.22 -8.86
N GLY A 332 1.92 -16.81 -10.08
CA GLY A 332 0.53 -16.75 -10.53
C GLY A 332 -0.07 -18.08 -10.96
N ASP A 333 -1.34 -18.02 -11.36
CA ASP A 333 -2.18 -19.17 -11.67
C ASP A 333 -1.96 -19.78 -13.06
N ASP A 334 -1.05 -19.24 -13.87
CA ASP A 334 -0.62 -19.92 -15.09
C ASP A 334 0.44 -21.00 -14.80
N VAL A 335 1.03 -21.02 -13.60
CA VAL A 335 2.15 -21.90 -13.27
C VAL A 335 1.69 -23.04 -12.36
N GLN A 336 2.04 -24.26 -12.76
CA GLN A 336 1.75 -25.45 -11.97
C GLN A 336 2.68 -25.52 -10.76
N VAL A 337 2.12 -25.87 -9.59
CA VAL A 337 2.94 -26.22 -8.42
C VAL A 337 3.88 -27.37 -8.80
N PRO A 338 5.19 -27.30 -8.51
CA PRO A 338 6.14 -28.36 -8.85
C PRO A 338 5.72 -29.74 -8.31
N ASP A 339 5.88 -30.76 -9.15
CA ASP A 339 5.62 -32.14 -8.77
C ASP A 339 6.51 -32.58 -7.60
N GLY A 340 5.91 -33.26 -6.62
CA GLY A 340 6.63 -33.75 -5.44
C GLY A 340 6.94 -32.70 -4.38
N ALA A 341 6.64 -31.42 -4.58
CA ALA A 341 6.78 -30.39 -3.55
C ALA A 341 5.86 -30.71 -2.35
N PRO A 342 6.37 -30.81 -1.11
CA PRO A 342 5.54 -30.91 0.09
C PRO A 342 4.56 -29.74 0.16
N ARG A 343 3.35 -30.01 0.64
CA ARG A 343 2.26 -29.03 0.72
C ARG A 343 1.83 -28.85 2.16
N ARG A 344 1.81 -27.62 2.64
CA ARG A 344 1.26 -27.31 3.97
C ARG A 344 -0.26 -27.32 4.01
N ALA A 345 -0.89 -26.90 2.91
CA ALA A 345 -2.34 -26.99 2.72
C ALA A 345 -2.67 -28.16 1.78
N ARG A 346 -3.51 -29.10 2.23
CA ARG A 346 -3.97 -30.20 1.36
C ARG A 346 -5.08 -29.70 0.43
N PRO A 347 -5.08 -30.12 -0.85
CA PRO A 347 -6.22 -29.94 -1.73
C PRO A 347 -7.47 -30.62 -1.18
N GLU A 348 -8.59 -29.92 -1.23
CA GLU A 348 -9.91 -30.55 -1.12
C GLU A 348 -10.12 -31.54 -2.27
N SER A 349 -10.91 -32.58 -2.00
CA SER A 349 -11.22 -33.59 -3.02
C SER A 349 -11.97 -32.97 -4.19
N GLY A 350 -11.44 -33.14 -5.40
CA GLY A 350 -12.04 -32.56 -6.62
C GLY A 350 -11.66 -31.11 -6.91
N ALA A 351 -10.78 -30.49 -6.10
CA ALA A 351 -10.22 -29.19 -6.43
C ALA A 351 -9.50 -29.24 -7.80
N PRO A 352 -9.53 -28.14 -8.59
CA PRO A 352 -8.73 -28.04 -9.80
C PRO A 352 -7.24 -28.20 -9.49
N LYS A 353 -6.42 -28.39 -10.55
CA LYS A 353 -4.97 -28.34 -10.40
C LYS A 353 -4.58 -27.07 -9.64
N GLU A 354 -3.66 -27.22 -8.72
CA GLU A 354 -3.21 -26.11 -7.89
C GLU A 354 -2.35 -25.18 -8.73
N LEU A 355 -2.83 -23.96 -8.80
CA LEU A 355 -2.29 -22.87 -9.58
C LEU A 355 -2.24 -21.66 -8.65
N GLY A 356 -1.24 -20.79 -8.86
CA GLY A 356 -1.06 -19.59 -8.06
C GLY A 356 -0.65 -19.91 -6.64
N HIS A 357 0.63 -19.77 -6.35
CA HIS A 357 1.20 -20.37 -5.17
C HIS A 357 2.47 -19.66 -4.70
N TRP A 358 2.72 -19.81 -3.41
CA TRP A 358 3.95 -19.39 -2.76
C TRP A 358 4.79 -20.62 -2.47
N ILE A 359 6.05 -20.62 -2.94
CA ILE A 359 7.03 -21.64 -2.61
C ILE A 359 8.10 -21.08 -1.67
N ARG A 360 8.47 -21.87 -0.68
CA ARG A 360 9.71 -21.76 0.06
C ARG A 360 10.75 -22.72 -0.51
N TRP A 361 11.89 -22.18 -0.94
CA TRP A 361 13.06 -22.92 -1.39
C TRP A 361 14.16 -22.88 -0.34
N THR A 362 14.60 -24.06 0.11
CA THR A 362 15.72 -24.18 1.05
C THR A 362 16.87 -24.91 0.36
N GLU A 363 18.02 -24.24 0.27
CA GLU A 363 19.25 -24.84 -0.22
C GLU A 363 19.79 -25.88 0.77
N LYS A 364 20.25 -27.00 0.24
CA LYS A 364 20.98 -28.03 0.98
C LYS A 364 22.48 -27.83 0.78
N PRO A 365 23.33 -28.37 1.69
CA PRO A 365 24.78 -28.24 1.57
C PRO A 365 25.39 -28.78 0.27
N ASP A 366 24.70 -29.71 -0.41
CA ASP A 366 25.13 -30.26 -1.70
C ASP A 366 24.74 -29.37 -2.90
N GLY A 367 24.12 -28.22 -2.67
CA GLY A 367 23.66 -27.28 -3.68
C GLY A 367 22.32 -27.65 -4.33
N SER A 368 21.71 -28.79 -3.96
CA SER A 368 20.31 -29.07 -4.27
C SER A 368 19.38 -28.31 -3.33
N GLY A 369 18.06 -28.32 -3.55
CA GLY A 369 17.13 -27.68 -2.63
C GLY A 369 15.81 -28.41 -2.49
N THR A 370 15.04 -28.03 -1.48
CA THR A 370 13.65 -28.48 -1.29
C THR A 370 12.69 -27.35 -1.57
N TRP A 371 11.65 -27.66 -2.35
CA TRP A 371 10.53 -26.77 -2.65
C TRP A 371 9.35 -27.15 -1.79
N GLU A 372 8.93 -26.28 -0.87
CA GLU A 372 7.73 -26.46 -0.06
C GLU A 372 6.65 -25.47 -0.51
N ALA A 373 5.50 -25.97 -0.96
CA ALA A 373 4.34 -25.15 -1.26
C ALA A 373 3.66 -24.72 0.04
N MET A 374 3.76 -23.43 0.32
CA MET A 374 3.29 -22.81 1.56
C MET A 374 1.80 -22.50 1.49
N THR A 375 1.36 -21.95 0.35
CA THR A 375 -0.04 -21.60 0.05
C THR A 375 -0.38 -21.92 -1.40
N ARG A 376 -1.67 -21.82 -1.73
CA ARG A 376 -2.24 -22.01 -3.07
C ARG A 376 -3.50 -21.17 -3.23
N GLY A 377 -3.94 -20.95 -4.47
CA GLY A 377 -5.20 -20.26 -4.77
C GLY A 377 -5.05 -18.76 -4.99
N LEU A 378 -3.82 -18.30 -5.23
CA LEU A 378 -3.56 -16.93 -5.69
C LEU A 378 -3.89 -16.83 -7.18
N ARG A 379 -4.13 -15.63 -7.70
CA ARG A 379 -4.38 -15.40 -9.13
C ARG A 379 -3.13 -14.88 -9.84
N ASN A 380 -2.72 -13.65 -9.57
CA ASN A 380 -1.54 -13.03 -10.17
C ASN A 380 -0.78 -12.13 -9.16
N PRO A 381 -0.29 -12.70 -8.05
CA PRO A 381 0.54 -11.98 -7.10
C PRO A 381 1.89 -11.64 -7.73
N TYR A 382 2.19 -10.34 -7.88
CA TYR A 382 3.48 -9.94 -8.46
C TYR A 382 4.60 -10.01 -7.42
N GLY A 383 4.47 -9.27 -6.32
CA GLY A 383 5.52 -9.12 -5.30
C GLY A 383 5.23 -9.88 -4.01
N ILE A 384 6.28 -10.33 -3.32
CA ILE A 384 6.22 -10.90 -1.96
C ILE A 384 7.32 -10.29 -1.11
N ASP A 385 7.04 -10.00 0.15
CA ASP A 385 8.05 -9.58 1.12
C ASP A 385 7.62 -9.95 2.54
N PHE A 386 8.48 -9.71 3.53
CA PHE A 386 8.26 -10.03 4.94
C PHE A 386 8.33 -8.77 5.80
N ASN A 387 7.40 -8.64 6.75
CA ASN A 387 7.43 -7.55 7.72
C ASN A 387 8.48 -7.82 8.82
N ALA A 388 8.66 -6.85 9.72
CA ALA A 388 9.64 -6.96 10.81
C ALA A 388 9.34 -8.08 11.82
N ASP A 389 8.08 -8.54 11.87
CA ASP A 389 7.67 -9.69 12.70
C ASP A 389 7.88 -11.03 11.98
N GLY A 390 8.36 -10.99 10.73
CA GLY A 390 8.63 -12.16 9.90
C GLY A 390 7.39 -12.72 9.21
N GLU A 391 6.30 -11.95 9.13
CA GLU A 391 5.08 -12.37 8.46
C GLU A 391 5.16 -12.02 6.96
N PRO A 392 4.85 -12.97 6.07
CA PRO A 392 4.82 -12.71 4.63
C PRO A 392 3.61 -11.86 4.26
N PHE A 393 3.79 -10.93 3.33
CA PHE A 393 2.71 -10.21 2.69
C PHE A 393 2.92 -10.15 1.17
N THR A 394 1.81 -10.07 0.45
CA THR A 394 1.77 -9.97 -1.02
C THR A 394 0.54 -9.14 -1.40
N TYR A 395 0.53 -8.61 -2.61
CA TYR A 395 -0.67 -8.07 -3.23
C TYR A 395 -1.03 -8.93 -4.44
N ASP A 396 -2.22 -9.54 -4.40
CA ASP A 396 -2.72 -10.37 -5.51
C ASP A 396 -3.43 -9.47 -6.53
N ALA A 397 -2.79 -9.25 -7.67
CA ALA A 397 -3.28 -8.34 -8.69
C ALA A 397 -4.34 -9.02 -9.58
N ASP A 398 -5.09 -8.18 -10.31
CA ASP A 398 -6.02 -8.60 -11.35
C ASP A 398 -7.16 -9.51 -10.87
N ASN A 399 -7.59 -9.44 -9.61
CA ASN A 399 -8.83 -10.09 -9.22
C ASN A 399 -10.06 -9.24 -9.58
N GLU A 400 -10.15 -8.78 -10.83
CA GLU A 400 -11.19 -7.82 -11.25
C GLU A 400 -12.61 -8.39 -11.11
N GLY A 401 -12.74 -9.72 -11.04
CA GLY A 401 -14.00 -10.42 -10.78
C GLY A 401 -14.57 -10.18 -9.38
N ASP A 402 -13.72 -9.79 -8.42
CA ASP A 402 -14.11 -9.57 -7.02
C ASP A 402 -14.33 -8.09 -6.69
N VAL A 403 -14.01 -7.19 -7.63
CA VAL A 403 -14.25 -5.75 -7.47
C VAL A 403 -15.76 -5.48 -7.38
N GLY A 404 -16.23 -5.14 -6.18
CA GLY A 404 -17.63 -4.84 -5.91
C GLY A 404 -18.49 -6.04 -5.54
N LEU A 405 -17.88 -7.20 -5.28
CA LEU A 405 -18.56 -8.27 -4.54
C LEU A 405 -18.74 -7.83 -3.06
N PRO A 406 -19.86 -8.22 -2.42
CA PRO A 406 -20.29 -7.69 -1.12
C PRO A 406 -19.39 -8.01 0.06
#